data_AF-A0AAW4CLZ9-F1
#
_entry.id   AF-A0AAW4CLZ9-F1
#
_cell.length_a   1.000
_cell.length_b   1.000
_cell.length_c   1.000
_cell.angle_alpha   90.00
_cell.angle_beta   90.00
_cell.angle_gamma   90.00
#
_symmetry.space_group_name_H-M   'P 1'
#
loop_
_entity.id
_entity.type
_entity.pdbx_description
1 polymer ?
#
loop_
_entity_poly.entity_id
_entity_poly.type
_entity_poly.pdbx_seq_one_letter_code
_entity_poly.pdbx_strand_id
1 'polypeptide(L)'
;VTDAQAKESVQATMLNVLSVLNEAVGGDLGRVKQAVQLTGVFNTIDTYADHARLMNTASDLAADLLGERGHHARMTLGANSVHGQSPVEIQAIFEVE
;
A
#
# COMPACT_ATOMS: atom_id res chain seq x y z
N VAL A 1 -1.00 -19.55 2.87
CA VAL A 1 -0.65 -18.40 2.01
C VAL A 1 0.85 -18.46 1.77
N THR A 2 1.28 -18.54 0.51
CA THR A 2 2.71 -18.45 0.18
C THR A 2 3.16 -16.99 0.16
N ASP A 3 4.48 -16.75 0.19
CA ASP A 3 5.02 -15.39 0.08
C ASP A 3 4.57 -14.67 -1.21
N ALA A 4 4.55 -15.41 -2.33
CA ALA A 4 4.09 -14.88 -3.62
C ALA A 4 2.62 -14.45 -3.56
N GLN A 5 1.74 -15.29 -3.01
CA GLN A 5 0.32 -14.96 -2.86
C GLN A 5 0.09 -13.74 -1.95
N ALA A 6 0.90 -13.60 -0.89
CA ALA A 6 0.83 -12.44 0.00
C ALA A 6 1.24 -11.16 -0.74
N LYS A 7 2.32 -11.19 -1.53
CA LYS A 7 2.76 -10.06 -2.35
C LYS A 7 1.75 -9.71 -3.44
N GLU A 8 1.15 -10.69 -4.11
CA GLU A 8 0.07 -10.47 -5.07
C GLU A 8 -1.13 -9.76 -4.42
N SER A 9 -1.47 -10.14 -3.18
CA SER A 9 -2.54 -9.47 -2.42
C SER A 9 -2.18 -8.02 -2.08
N VAL A 10 -0.92 -7.76 -1.66
CA VAL A 10 -0.43 -6.39 -1.39
C VAL A 10 -0.46 -5.54 -2.66
N GLN A 11 0.00 -6.09 -3.78
CA GLN A 11 -0.01 -5.41 -5.07
C GLN A 11 -1.44 -5.07 -5.50
N ALA A 12 -2.37 -6.03 -5.44
CA ALA A 12 -3.77 -5.79 -5.78
C ALA A 12 -4.40 -4.70 -4.88
N THR A 13 -4.15 -4.75 -3.57
CA THR A 13 -4.65 -3.73 -2.64
C THR A 13 -4.05 -2.36 -2.93
N MET A 14 -2.75 -2.27 -3.23
CA MET A 14 -2.12 -0.99 -3.57
C MET A 14 -2.62 -0.43 -4.91
N LEU A 15 -2.84 -1.29 -5.91
CA LEU A 15 -3.44 -0.88 -7.19
C LEU A 15 -4.86 -0.31 -7.00
N ASN A 16 -5.65 -0.87 -6.08
CA ASN A 16 -6.96 -0.29 -5.74
C ASN A 16 -6.81 1.13 -5.15
N VAL A 17 -5.84 1.34 -4.24
CA VAL A 17 -5.54 2.67 -3.69
C VAL A 17 -5.14 3.65 -4.79
N LEU A 18 -4.26 3.23 -5.69
CA LEU A 18 -3.80 4.06 -6.81
C LEU A 18 -4.91 4.35 -7.83
N SER A 19 -5.85 3.42 -8.03
CA SER A 19 -7.03 3.64 -8.86
C SER A 19 -7.91 4.76 -8.29
N VAL A 20 -8.15 4.75 -6.98
CA VAL A 20 -8.92 5.80 -6.30
C VAL A 20 -8.18 7.15 -6.36
N LEU A 21 -6.86 7.14 -6.17
CA LEU A 21 -6.03 8.35 -6.33
C LEU A 21 -6.17 8.92 -7.74
N ASN A 22 -6.03 8.07 -8.77
CA ASN A 22 -6.13 8.47 -10.17
C ASN A 22 -7.49 9.12 -10.47
N GLU A 23 -8.58 8.55 -9.96
CA GLU A 23 -9.92 9.17 -10.05
C GLU A 23 -9.97 10.53 -9.35
N ALA A 24 -9.45 10.62 -8.12
CA ALA A 24 -9.46 11.85 -7.32
C ALA A 24 -8.69 13.01 -7.97
N VAL A 25 -7.65 12.72 -8.76
CA VAL A 25 -6.88 13.72 -9.51
C VAL A 25 -7.38 13.93 -10.94
N GLY A 26 -8.51 13.31 -11.32
CA GLY A 26 -9.12 13.48 -12.64
C GLY A 26 -8.38 12.77 -13.78
N GLY A 27 -7.68 11.67 -13.46
CA GLY A 27 -6.88 10.88 -14.40
C GLY A 27 -5.47 11.42 -14.66
N ASP A 28 -5.09 12.51 -14.00
CA ASP A 28 -3.77 13.12 -14.13
C ASP A 28 -2.92 12.95 -12.86
N LEU A 29 -2.18 11.85 -12.80
CA LEU A 29 -1.21 11.59 -11.73
C LEU A 29 -0.05 12.61 -11.67
N GLY A 30 0.09 13.47 -12.68
CA GLY A 30 0.99 14.63 -12.63
C GLY A 30 0.66 15.58 -11.48
N ARG A 31 -0.61 15.65 -11.07
CA ARG A 31 -1.10 16.52 -9.99
C ARG A 31 -0.76 16.03 -8.58
N VAL A 32 -0.19 14.83 -8.44
CA VAL A 32 0.26 14.29 -7.16
C VAL A 32 1.64 14.89 -6.85
N LYS A 33 1.75 15.66 -5.78
CA LYS A 33 3.03 16.23 -5.35
C LYS A 33 3.90 15.20 -4.66
N GLN A 34 3.32 14.42 -3.75
CA GLN A 34 4.04 13.41 -2.98
C GLN A 34 3.10 12.34 -2.39
N ALA A 35 3.58 11.10 -2.33
CA ALA A 35 3.07 10.10 -1.41
C ALA A 35 3.57 10.45 0.01
N VAL A 36 2.68 10.91 0.88
CA VAL A 36 3.07 11.37 2.22
C VAL A 36 3.27 10.19 3.15
N GLN A 37 2.31 9.27 3.17
CA GLN A 37 2.33 8.13 4.08
C GLN A 37 1.60 6.92 3.51
N LEU A 38 2.18 5.73 3.68
CA LEU A 38 1.48 4.45 3.51
C LEU A 38 1.36 3.72 4.86
N THR A 39 0.17 3.20 5.15
CA THR A 39 -0.10 2.35 6.31
C THR A 39 -0.61 1.00 5.82
N GLY A 40 0.09 -0.08 6.17
CA GLY A 40 -0.31 -1.45 5.86
C GLY A 40 -0.72 -2.22 7.11
N VAL A 41 -1.89 -2.84 7.07
CA VAL A 41 -2.39 -3.73 8.12
C VAL A 41 -2.57 -5.12 7.55
N PHE A 42 -1.90 -6.11 8.13
CA PHE A 42 -1.85 -7.47 7.63
C PHE A 42 -2.59 -8.42 8.56
N ASN A 43 -3.45 -9.26 8.00
CA ASN A 43 -4.12 -10.32 8.75
C ASN A 43 -3.15 -11.49 8.95
N THR A 44 -2.55 -11.56 10.14
CA THR A 44 -1.50 -12.54 10.45
C THR A 44 -1.68 -13.10 11.85
N ILE A 45 -1.07 -14.27 12.08
CA ILE A 45 -0.85 -14.77 13.43
C ILE A 45 0.06 -13.82 14.22
N ASP A 46 -0.05 -13.86 15.54
CA ASP A 46 0.69 -13.03 16.51
C ASP A 46 2.21 -13.15 16.44
N THR A 47 2.72 -14.24 15.88
CA THR A 47 4.15 -14.55 15.77
C THR A 47 4.79 -14.15 14.44
N TYR A 48 4.00 -13.70 13.46
CA TYR A 48 4.57 -13.26 12.19
C TYR A 48 5.16 -11.85 12.33
N ALA A 49 6.38 -11.64 11.85
CA ALA A 49 7.12 -10.37 12.02
C ALA A 49 7.66 -9.76 10.71
N ASP A 50 7.45 -10.44 9.56
CA ASP A 50 8.04 -10.04 8.27
C ASP A 50 7.12 -9.10 7.45
N HIS A 51 6.19 -8.40 8.09
CA HIS A 51 5.20 -7.56 7.40
C HIS A 51 5.87 -6.46 6.56
N ALA A 52 6.95 -5.87 7.07
CA ALA A 52 7.69 -4.82 6.38
C ALA A 52 8.20 -5.27 5.00
N ARG A 53 8.61 -6.54 4.88
CA ARG A 53 9.09 -7.13 3.62
C ARG A 53 7.96 -7.30 2.61
N LEU A 54 6.76 -7.66 3.06
CA LEU A 54 5.58 -7.71 2.20
C LEU A 54 5.14 -6.32 1.77
N MET A 55 5.15 -5.35 2.69
CA MET A 55 4.77 -3.96 2.42
C MET A 55 5.71 -3.26 1.43
N ASN A 56 6.95 -3.73 1.26
CA ASN A 56 7.83 -3.23 0.21
C ASN A 56 7.18 -3.34 -1.18
N THR A 57 6.38 -4.37 -1.45
CA THR A 57 5.67 -4.48 -2.74
C THR A 57 4.74 -3.28 -3.01
N ALA A 58 4.08 -2.74 -1.99
CA ALA A 58 3.29 -1.53 -2.14
C ALA A 58 4.16 -0.28 -2.28
N SER A 59 5.27 -0.21 -1.53
CA SER A 59 6.21 0.90 -1.59
C SER A 59 6.90 1.00 -2.96
N ASP A 60 7.31 -0.13 -3.53
CA ASP A 60 7.96 -0.23 -4.83
C ASP A 60 6.98 0.24 -5.93
N LEU A 61 5.70 -0.15 -5.87
CA LEU A 61 4.69 0.34 -6.82
C LEU A 61 4.49 1.85 -6.76
N ALA A 62 4.52 2.45 -5.57
CA ALA A 62 4.42 3.90 -5.42
C ALA A 62 5.64 4.61 -6.04
N ALA A 63 6.84 4.09 -5.80
CA ALA A 63 8.08 4.62 -6.37
C ALA A 63 8.15 4.42 -7.89
N ASP A 64 7.78 3.25 -8.41
CA ASP A 64 7.75 2.95 -9.84
C ASP A 64 6.81 3.88 -10.61
N LEU A 65 5.65 4.20 -10.01
CA LEU A 65 4.64 5.06 -10.64
C LEU A 65 4.94 6.56 -10.52
N LEU A 66 5.42 7.01 -9.35
CA LEU A 66 5.55 8.45 -9.03
C LEU A 66 7.01 8.96 -9.05
N GLY A 67 7.98 8.06 -9.20
CA GLY A 67 9.41 8.35 -9.08
C GLY A 67 9.79 8.76 -7.66
N GLU A 68 10.65 9.78 -7.53
CA GLU A 68 11.07 10.33 -6.24
C GLU A 68 9.88 10.77 -5.36
N ARG A 69 8.78 11.25 -5.98
CA ARG A 69 7.55 11.64 -5.28
C ARG A 69 6.81 10.46 -4.66
N GLY A 70 7.18 9.24 -5.02
CA GLY A 70 6.65 8.00 -4.47
C GLY A 70 7.26 7.62 -3.13
N HIS A 71 8.36 8.25 -2.68
CA HIS A 71 8.93 8.01 -1.37
C HIS A 71 8.04 8.59 -0.26
N HIS A 72 7.79 7.79 0.78
CA HIS A 72 6.79 8.07 1.81
C HIS A 72 7.26 7.63 3.19
N ALA A 73 6.68 8.24 4.23
CA ALA A 73 6.70 7.66 5.57
C ALA A 73 5.84 6.38 5.59
N ARG A 74 6.16 5.43 6.48
CA ARG A 74 5.47 4.14 6.51
C ARG A 74 5.17 3.65 7.92
N MET A 75 3.99 3.06 8.08
CA MET A 75 3.63 2.22 9.22
C MET A 75 3.16 0.85 8.73
N THR A 76 3.58 -0.22 9.41
CA THR A 76 3.17 -1.59 9.07
C THR A 76 2.86 -2.37 10.33
N LEU A 77 1.70 -2.99 10.38
CA LEU A 77 1.16 -3.66 11.57
C LEU A 77 0.58 -5.03 11.22
N GLY A 78 0.70 -5.98 12.15
CA GLY A 78 -0.09 -7.20 12.15
C GLY A 78 -1.39 -7.01 12.92
N ALA A 79 -2.46 -7.67 12.47
CA ALA A 79 -3.76 -7.71 13.14
C ALA A 79 -4.31 -9.15 13.12
N ASN A 80 -5.06 -9.49 14.17
CA ASN A 80 -5.73 -10.81 14.28
C ASN A 80 -7.00 -10.90 13.41
N SER A 81 -7.46 -9.77 12.86
CA SER A 81 -8.58 -9.72 11.93
C SER A 81 -8.54 -8.44 11.11
N VAL A 82 -8.85 -8.56 9.83
CA VAL A 82 -9.06 -7.45 8.89
C VAL A 82 -10.44 -7.60 8.26
N HIS A 83 -11.06 -6.50 7.81
CA HIS A 83 -12.40 -6.52 7.24
C HIS A 83 -12.53 -7.57 6.12
N GLY A 84 -13.62 -8.34 6.14
CA GLY A 84 -13.89 -9.38 5.15
C GLY A 84 -12.86 -10.51 5.10
N GLN A 85 -12.03 -10.69 6.14
CA GLN A 85 -10.90 -11.61 6.14
C GLN A 85 -9.87 -11.33 5.03
N SER A 86 -9.77 -10.06 4.59
CA SER A 86 -8.73 -9.67 3.64
C SER A 86 -7.33 -9.99 4.19
N PRO A 87 -6.39 -10.48 3.36
CA PRO A 87 -5.01 -10.70 3.78
C PRO A 87 -4.31 -9.40 4.20
N VAL A 88 -4.67 -8.29 3.57
CA VAL A 88 -4.05 -6.98 3.78
C VAL A 88 -5.00 -5.84 3.49
N GLU A 89 -4.89 -4.77 4.26
CA GLU A 89 -5.51 -3.48 4.03
C GLU A 89 -4.42 -2.40 3.95
N ILE A 90 -4.56 -1.48 3.00
CA ILE A 90 -3.61 -0.38 2.80
C ILE A 90 -4.38 0.92 2.80
N GLN A 91 -3.92 1.86 3.60
CA GLN A 91 -4.33 3.26 3.58
C GLN A 91 -3.16 4.12 3.11
N ALA A 92 -3.45 5.16 2.34
CA ALA A 92 -2.46 6.10 1.86
C ALA A 92 -2.92 7.55 2.04
N ILE A 93 -1.95 8.44 2.23
CA ILE A 93 -2.14 9.89 2.20
C ILE A 93 -1.27 10.44 1.07
N PHE A 94 -1.88 11.19 0.17
CA PHE A 94 -1.19 11.85 -0.94
C PHE A 94 -1.39 13.36 -0.83
N GLU A 95 -0.32 14.11 -1.08
CA GLU A 95 -0.38 15.55 -1.31
C GLU A 95 -0.68 15.80 -2.79
N VAL A 96 -1.64 16.68 -3.07
CA VAL A 96 -2.06 17.05 -4.42
C VAL A 96 -2.05 18.56 -4.62
N GLU A 97 -2.01 19.01 -5.87
CA GLU A 97 -2.22 20.42 -6.28
C GLU A 97 -3.67 20.89 -6.20
#